data_AF-A0AAE3IBM3-F1
#
_entry.id   AF-A0AAE3IBM3-F1
#
_cell.length_a   1.000
_cell.length_b   1.000
_cell.length_c   1.000
_cell.angle_alpha   90.00
_cell.angle_beta   90.00
_cell.angle_gamma   90.00
#
_symmetry.space_group_name_H-M   'P 1'
#
loop_
_entity.id
_entity.type
_entity.pdbx_description
1 polymer ?
#
loop_
_entity_poly.entity_id
_entity_poly.type
_entity_poly.pdbx_seq_one_letter_code
_entity_poly.pdbx_strand_id
1 'polypeptide(L)'
;MVLEQFDLPTLIRSLFSERGAVAVAVLVLVIGAIAGYLVWRGTKRFLCRQGIDDAVEGTLFEHTANNVGLSTVGILSQLAALAVYLLSVIVALNIARLVDTEFFWIRFTTLLPRLFVAALAVILGLVVGDKAKLVVSDRLKSVKLPEVSIIPEIVKYSIFYIAALIALGQLGVTTAALLVLLAVYTFGLVFLGGLAFKDLLAAGAAGIYLLLSQPYGIGDEVEIDGTRGIVQEINVFVTHVESDDVEHIIPNQRVLKRGIVRIRE
;
A
#
# COMPACT_ATOMS: atom_id res chain seq x y z
N MET A 1 47.37 -55.86 25.87
CA MET A 1 47.02 -54.47 25.50
C MET A 1 46.22 -54.57 24.22
N VAL A 2 44.90 -54.72 24.36
CA VAL A 2 43.98 -55.02 23.24
C VAL A 2 43.63 -53.70 22.58
N LEU A 3 43.96 -53.55 21.30
CA LEU A 3 43.49 -52.44 20.47
C LEU A 3 41.97 -52.58 20.38
N GLU A 4 41.23 -51.63 20.95
CA GLU A 4 39.79 -51.47 20.70
C GLU A 4 39.56 -51.45 19.19
N GLN A 5 38.87 -52.48 18.68
CA GLN A 5 38.37 -52.48 17.31
C GLN A 5 37.36 -51.34 17.21
N PHE A 6 37.82 -50.24 16.61
CA PHE A 6 37.00 -49.08 16.29
C PHE A 6 35.95 -49.52 15.27
N ASP A 7 34.76 -49.84 15.78
CA ASP A 7 33.68 -50.41 14.99
C ASP A 7 33.01 -49.30 14.17
N LEU A 8 33.64 -48.93 13.04
CA LEU A 8 33.17 -47.91 12.09
C LEU A 8 31.66 -48.00 11.78
N PRO A 9 31.05 -49.19 11.60
CA PRO A 9 29.63 -49.32 11.27
C PRO A 9 28.67 -48.79 12.34
N THR A 10 28.99 -48.92 13.63
CA THR A 10 28.13 -48.43 14.73
C THR A 10 28.28 -46.92 14.92
N LEU A 11 29.48 -46.37 14.73
CA LEU A 11 29.74 -44.93 14.67
C LEU A 11 28.94 -44.26 13.54
N ILE A 12 28.96 -44.84 12.34
CA ILE A 12 28.19 -44.35 11.19
C ILE A 12 26.69 -44.34 11.52
N ARG A 13 26.14 -45.44 12.08
CA ARG A 13 24.72 -45.50 12.46
C ARG A 13 24.33 -44.49 13.55
N SER A 14 25.22 -44.20 14.50
CA SER A 14 24.97 -43.20 15.55
C SER A 14 24.89 -41.77 15.01
N LEU A 15 25.68 -41.44 13.98
CA LEU A 15 25.68 -40.15 13.28
C LEU A 15 24.41 -39.92 12.46
N PHE A 16 23.70 -40.98 12.06
CA PHE A 16 22.43 -40.92 11.32
C PHE A 16 21.18 -41.01 12.22
N SER A 17 21.33 -41.04 13.54
CA SER A 17 20.21 -40.86 14.48
C SER A 17 19.80 -39.39 14.59
N GLU A 18 18.59 -39.06 15.07
CA GLU A 18 18.17 -37.65 15.26
C GLU A 18 19.17 -36.85 16.13
N ARG A 19 19.77 -37.51 17.14
CA ARG A 19 20.82 -36.92 17.98
C ARG A 19 22.17 -36.79 17.25
N GLY A 20 22.46 -37.72 16.34
CA GLY A 20 23.65 -37.70 15.50
C GLY A 20 23.62 -36.57 14.47
N ALA A 21 22.48 -36.30 13.85
CA ALA A 21 22.30 -35.20 12.91
C ALA A 21 22.57 -33.84 13.56
N VAL A 22 22.09 -33.64 14.80
CA VAL A 22 22.37 -32.43 15.58
C VAL A 22 23.86 -32.32 15.93
N ALA A 23 24.50 -33.42 16.32
CA ALA A 23 25.94 -33.41 16.59
C ALA A 23 26.78 -33.06 15.36
N VAL A 24 26.41 -33.58 14.18
CA VAL A 24 27.05 -33.24 12.91
C VAL A 24 26.81 -31.77 12.55
N ALA A 25 25.60 -31.24 12.75
CA ALA A 25 25.29 -29.83 12.51
C ALA A 25 26.12 -28.89 13.41
N VAL A 26 26.26 -29.21 14.69
CA VAL A 26 27.13 -28.46 15.62
C VAL A 26 28.58 -28.51 15.17
N LEU A 27 29.07 -29.67 14.73
CA LEU A 27 30.42 -29.84 14.22
C LEU A 27 30.65 -28.98 12.96
N VAL A 28 29.68 -28.94 12.04
CA VAL A 28 29.69 -28.07 10.86
C VAL A 28 29.72 -26.59 11.23
N LEU A 29 28.99 -26.15 12.24
CA LEU A 29 29.06 -24.76 12.74
C LEU A 29 30.44 -24.43 13.31
N VAL A 30 31.04 -25.35 14.06
CA VAL A 30 32.39 -25.16 14.63
C VAL A 30 33.44 -25.07 13.52
N ILE A 31 33.40 -26.00 12.55
CA ILE A 31 34.29 -25.96 11.38
C ILE A 31 34.06 -24.68 10.58
N GLY A 32 32.81 -24.28 10.37
CA GLY A 32 32.42 -23.07 9.66
C GLY A 32 32.95 -21.80 10.32
N ALA A 33 32.87 -21.69 11.65
CA ALA A 33 33.42 -20.58 12.41
C ALA A 33 34.95 -20.50 12.30
N ILE A 34 35.63 -21.65 12.38
CA ILE A 34 37.09 -21.73 12.21
C ILE A 34 37.47 -21.33 10.77
N ALA A 35 36.79 -21.88 9.76
CA ALA A 35 37.01 -21.55 8.36
C ALA A 35 36.75 -20.06 8.08
N GLY A 36 35.66 -19.49 8.60
CA GLY A 36 35.35 -18.07 8.49
C GLY A 36 36.43 -17.18 9.11
N TYR A 37 36.95 -17.54 10.28
CA TYR A 37 38.09 -16.84 10.90
C TYR A 37 39.37 -16.95 10.07
N LEU A 38 39.66 -18.13 9.51
CA LEU A 38 40.81 -18.33 8.62
C LEU A 38 40.68 -17.51 7.33
N VAL A 39 39.49 -17.46 6.75
CA VAL A 39 39.17 -16.65 5.56
C VAL A 39 39.33 -15.17 5.87
N TRP A 40 38.80 -14.68 6.99
CA TRP A 40 39.02 -13.30 7.43
C TRP A 40 40.52 -12.96 7.48
N ARG A 41 41.31 -13.82 8.14
CA ARG A 41 42.75 -13.62 8.31
C ARG A 41 43.52 -13.73 6.98
N GLY A 42 43.12 -14.66 6.12
CA GLY A 42 43.73 -14.91 4.81
C GLY A 42 43.44 -13.79 3.83
N THR A 43 42.16 -13.43 3.68
CA THR A 43 41.69 -12.35 2.80
C THR A 43 42.33 -11.03 3.20
N LYS A 44 42.35 -10.67 4.49
CA LYS A 44 43.02 -9.45 4.96
C LYS A 44 44.50 -9.42 4.57
N ARG A 45 45.23 -10.52 4.80
CA ARG A 45 46.65 -10.63 4.42
C ARG A 45 46.87 -10.54 2.92
N PHE A 46 46.02 -11.19 2.13
CA PHE A 46 46.14 -11.21 0.68
C PHE A 46 45.90 -9.81 0.09
N LEU A 47 44.83 -9.14 0.52
CA LEU A 47 44.48 -7.81 0.04
C LEU A 47 45.55 -6.77 0.40
N CYS A 48 46.08 -6.79 1.62
CA CYS A 48 47.19 -5.91 2.00
C CYS A 48 48.47 -6.24 1.21
N ARG A 49 48.77 -7.53 0.95
CA ARG A 49 49.94 -7.92 0.14
C ARG A 49 49.85 -7.47 -1.32
N GLN A 50 48.64 -7.35 -1.85
CA GLN A 50 48.41 -6.86 -3.21
C GLN A 50 48.38 -5.33 -3.29
N GLY A 51 48.65 -4.62 -2.18
CA GLY A 51 48.62 -3.15 -2.15
C GLY A 51 47.23 -2.56 -2.37
N ILE A 52 46.17 -3.33 -2.11
CA ILE A 52 44.78 -2.86 -2.30
C ILE A 52 44.41 -1.78 -1.28
N ASP A 53 45.09 -1.74 -0.14
CA ASP A 53 44.94 -0.67 0.85
C ASP A 53 45.39 0.67 0.25
N ASP A 54 46.60 0.70 -0.33
CA ASP A 54 47.18 1.87 -0.99
C ASP A 54 46.39 2.28 -2.25
N ALA A 55 45.77 1.32 -2.94
CA ALA A 55 44.97 1.58 -4.15
C ALA A 55 43.59 2.25 -3.85
N VAL A 56 43.10 2.14 -2.61
CA VAL A 56 41.82 2.71 -2.17
C VAL A 56 42.03 4.02 -1.39
N GLU A 57 43.28 4.34 -1.06
CA GLU A 57 43.68 5.56 -0.37
C GLU A 57 43.32 6.81 -1.19
N GLY A 58 42.66 7.78 -0.56
CA GLY A 58 42.18 9.02 -1.17
C GLY A 58 40.85 8.90 -1.93
N THR A 59 40.16 7.76 -1.85
CA THR A 59 38.82 7.60 -2.46
C THR A 59 37.69 8.07 -1.55
N LEU A 60 36.56 8.47 -2.12
CA LEU A 60 35.32 8.78 -1.39
C LEU A 60 34.85 7.64 -0.48
N PHE A 61 35.16 6.39 -0.85
CA PHE A 61 34.82 5.21 -0.06
C PHE A 61 35.66 5.10 1.21
N GLU A 62 36.95 5.44 1.15
CA GLU A 62 37.83 5.43 2.32
C GLU A 62 37.38 6.46 3.36
N HIS A 63 37.06 7.69 2.94
CA HIS A 63 36.55 8.71 3.85
C HIS A 63 35.24 8.28 4.54
N THR A 64 34.35 7.61 3.81
CA THR A 64 33.10 7.09 4.39
C THR A 64 33.36 5.94 5.35
N ALA A 65 34.27 5.02 5.04
CA ALA A 65 34.62 3.89 5.89
C ALA A 65 35.32 4.35 7.19
N ASN A 66 36.26 5.29 7.08
CA ASN A 66 36.98 5.87 8.22
C ASN A 66 36.07 6.63 9.19
N ASN A 67 35.01 7.29 8.70
CA ASN A 67 34.02 7.94 9.56
C ASN A 67 33.28 6.95 10.48
N VAL A 68 33.25 5.66 10.14
CA VAL A 68 32.66 4.57 10.95
C VAL A 68 33.75 3.76 11.68
N GLY A 69 35.02 4.18 11.60
CA GLY A 69 36.16 3.51 12.23
C GLY A 69 36.54 2.17 11.57
N LEU A 70 36.15 1.95 10.31
CA LEU A 70 36.38 0.70 9.58
C LEU A 70 37.35 0.93 8.42
N SER A 71 38.26 -0.02 8.19
CA SER A 71 39.08 -0.04 6.97
C SER A 71 38.32 -0.69 5.81
N THR A 72 38.48 -0.20 4.58
CA THR A 72 37.83 -0.76 3.39
C THR A 72 38.18 -2.25 3.19
N VAL A 73 39.47 -2.59 3.36
CA VAL A 73 39.96 -3.97 3.33
C VAL A 73 39.38 -4.79 4.49
N GLY A 74 39.20 -4.17 5.66
CA GLY A 74 38.56 -4.78 6.83
C GLY A 74 37.10 -5.16 6.56
N ILE A 75 36.32 -4.25 5.98
CA ILE A 75 34.92 -4.49 5.59
C ILE A 75 34.87 -5.65 4.59
N LEU A 76 35.71 -5.61 3.54
CA LEU A 76 35.71 -6.66 2.51
C LEU A 76 36.08 -8.03 3.09
N SER A 77 37.08 -8.07 3.97
CA SER A 77 37.48 -9.30 4.66
C SER A 77 36.40 -9.82 5.62
N GLN A 78 35.67 -8.92 6.28
CA GLN A 78 34.57 -9.25 7.16
C GLN A 78 33.36 -9.77 6.37
N LEU A 79 33.05 -9.18 5.22
CA LEU A 79 32.01 -9.67 4.31
C LEU A 79 32.33 -11.08 3.79
N ALA A 80 33.59 -11.33 3.41
CA ALA A 80 34.03 -12.66 2.99
C ALA A 80 33.87 -13.70 4.11
N ALA A 81 34.23 -13.35 5.35
CA ALA A 81 34.07 -14.22 6.51
C ALA A 81 32.59 -14.43 6.90
N LEU A 82 31.78 -13.38 6.83
CA LEU A 82 30.35 -13.42 7.05
C LEU A 82 29.68 -14.39 6.07
N ALA A 83 30.05 -14.34 4.79
CA ALA A 83 29.52 -15.24 3.77
C ALA A 83 29.81 -16.72 4.11
N VAL A 84 31.04 -17.03 4.53
CA VAL A 84 31.44 -18.39 4.94
C VAL A 84 30.68 -18.84 6.19
N TYR A 85 30.53 -17.95 7.17
CA TYR A 85 29.76 -18.24 8.37
C TYR A 85 28.28 -18.50 8.03
N LEU A 86 27.64 -17.64 7.24
CA LEU A 86 26.25 -17.81 6.80
C LEU A 86 26.06 -19.11 6.02
N LEU A 87 27.00 -19.47 5.13
CA LEU A 87 26.97 -20.73 4.41
C LEU A 87 27.05 -21.92 5.37
N SER A 88 27.95 -21.88 6.36
CA SER A 88 28.06 -22.94 7.36
C SER A 88 26.80 -23.10 8.20
N VAL A 89 26.11 -22.00 8.53
CA VAL A 89 24.83 -22.01 9.23
C VAL A 89 23.74 -22.64 8.37
N ILE A 90 23.65 -22.29 7.08
CA ILE A 90 22.69 -22.88 6.15
C ILE A 90 22.91 -24.40 6.03
N VAL A 91 24.16 -24.85 5.86
CA VAL A 91 24.51 -26.27 5.77
C VAL A 91 24.20 -27.00 7.07
N ALA A 92 24.52 -26.42 8.24
CA ALA A 92 24.19 -27.00 9.53
C ALA A 92 22.68 -27.15 9.74
N LEU A 93 21.89 -26.14 9.36
CA LEU A 93 20.42 -26.17 9.45
C LEU A 93 19.81 -27.22 8.51
N ASN A 94 20.38 -27.39 7.31
CA ASN A 94 20.00 -28.45 6.37
C ASN A 94 20.29 -29.85 6.96
N ILE A 95 21.48 -30.06 7.51
CA ILE A 95 21.89 -31.36 8.10
C ILE A 95 21.07 -31.69 9.34
N ALA A 96 20.78 -30.69 10.19
CA ALA A 96 19.96 -30.85 11.38
C ALA A 96 18.49 -31.21 11.05
N ARG A 97 18.10 -31.19 9.77
CA ARG A 97 16.71 -31.36 9.29
C ARG A 97 15.73 -30.42 9.97
N LEU A 98 16.22 -29.29 10.48
CA LEU A 98 15.40 -28.25 11.09
C LEU A 98 14.70 -27.40 10.02
N VAL A 99 15.23 -27.41 8.80
CA VAL A 99 14.71 -26.68 7.65
C VAL A 99 14.58 -27.63 6.46
N ASP A 100 13.35 -27.92 6.06
CA ASP A 100 13.07 -28.59 4.79
C ASP A 100 13.57 -27.70 3.65
N THR A 101 14.74 -28.03 3.12
CA THR A 101 15.45 -27.16 2.17
C THR A 101 14.71 -27.06 0.85
N GLU A 102 13.97 -28.09 0.46
CA GLU A 102 13.01 -28.01 -0.65
C GLU A 102 11.90 -27.00 -0.38
N PHE A 103 11.31 -27.00 0.83
CA PHE A 103 10.30 -26.02 1.22
C PHE A 103 10.87 -24.60 1.24
N PHE A 104 12.09 -24.42 1.73
CA PHE A 104 12.78 -23.13 1.72
C PHE A 104 12.97 -22.59 0.30
N TRP A 105 13.53 -23.38 -0.63
CA TRP A 105 13.76 -22.95 -2.02
C TRP A 105 12.45 -22.65 -2.76
N ILE A 106 11.40 -23.46 -2.55
CA ILE A 106 10.07 -23.21 -3.13
C ILE A 106 9.47 -21.92 -2.58
N ARG A 107 9.56 -21.68 -1.27
CA ARG A 107 9.09 -20.45 -0.64
C ARG A 107 9.89 -19.24 -1.12
N PHE A 108 11.21 -19.35 -1.21
CA PHE A 108 12.07 -18.25 -1.64
C PHE A 108 11.80 -17.84 -3.09
N THR A 109 11.72 -18.80 -4.01
CA THR A 109 11.46 -18.54 -5.44
C THR A 109 10.05 -18.05 -5.73
N THR A 110 9.06 -18.39 -4.88
CA THR A 110 7.69 -17.88 -5.00
C THR A 110 7.44 -16.57 -4.27
N LEU A 111 8.12 -16.34 -3.14
CA LEU A 111 7.95 -15.15 -2.31
C LEU A 111 8.61 -13.92 -2.93
N LEU A 112 9.82 -14.06 -3.48
CA LEU A 112 10.54 -12.92 -4.07
C LEU A 112 9.75 -12.20 -5.18
N PRO A 113 9.21 -12.90 -6.20
CA PRO A 113 8.38 -12.26 -7.21
C PRO A 113 7.11 -11.65 -6.62
N ARG A 114 6.48 -12.30 -5.64
CA ARG A 114 5.27 -11.78 -4.97
C ARG A 114 5.55 -10.48 -4.21
N LEU A 115 6.67 -10.43 -3.48
CA LEU A 115 7.13 -9.21 -2.80
C LEU A 115 7.43 -8.10 -3.80
N PHE A 116 8.07 -8.44 -4.92
CA PHE A 116 8.33 -7.47 -5.97
C PHE A 116 7.04 -6.90 -6.57
N VAL A 117 6.07 -7.76 -6.92
CA VAL A 117 4.77 -7.32 -7.46
C VAL A 117 3.98 -6.53 -6.41
N ALA A 118 4.02 -6.92 -5.14
CA ALA A 118 3.39 -6.18 -4.05
C ALA A 118 3.99 -4.77 -3.89
N ALA A 119 5.32 -4.68 -3.86
CA ALA A 119 6.03 -3.41 -3.77
C ALA A 119 5.72 -2.53 -4.99
N LEU A 120 5.74 -3.10 -6.20
CA LEU A 120 5.40 -2.40 -7.42
C LEU A 120 3.95 -1.88 -7.39
N ALA A 121 2.99 -2.69 -6.94
CA ALA A 121 1.60 -2.28 -6.81
C ALA A 121 1.46 -1.08 -5.87
N VAL A 122 2.13 -1.08 -4.71
CA VAL A 122 2.12 0.05 -3.76
C VAL A 122 2.75 1.30 -4.37
N ILE A 123 3.92 1.18 -4.99
CA ILE A 123 4.62 2.31 -5.63
C ILE A 123 3.74 2.92 -6.73
N LEU A 124 3.17 2.08 -7.60
CA LEU A 124 2.25 2.53 -8.65
C LEU A 124 1.01 3.19 -8.05
N GLY A 125 0.43 2.62 -6.99
CA GLY A 125 -0.71 3.19 -6.28
C GLY A 125 -0.43 4.59 -5.73
N LEU A 126 0.74 4.80 -5.12
CA LEU A 126 1.17 6.12 -4.63
C LEU A 126 1.32 7.14 -5.77
N VAL A 127 2.04 6.76 -6.83
CA VAL A 127 2.30 7.65 -7.98
C VAL A 127 1.00 7.99 -8.73
N VAL A 128 0.17 6.98 -9.00
CA VAL A 128 -1.12 7.16 -9.70
C VAL A 128 -2.09 7.93 -8.81
N GLY A 129 -2.12 7.67 -7.51
CA GLY A 129 -2.96 8.40 -6.54
C GLY A 129 -2.60 9.89 -6.48
N ASP A 130 -1.32 10.22 -6.40
CA ASP A 130 -0.86 11.62 -6.41
C ASP A 130 -1.17 12.33 -7.73
N LYS A 131 -0.96 11.65 -8.87
CA LYS A 131 -1.31 12.20 -10.19
C LYS A 131 -2.83 12.41 -10.31
N ALA A 132 -3.63 11.45 -9.88
CA ALA A 132 -5.09 11.54 -9.93
C ALA A 132 -5.60 12.70 -9.06
N LYS A 133 -5.03 12.90 -7.87
CA LYS A 133 -5.33 14.06 -7.02
C LYS A 133 -5.13 15.37 -7.74
N LEU A 134 -3.98 15.55 -8.40
CA LEU A 134 -3.67 16.78 -9.13
C LEU A 134 -4.66 17.00 -10.28
N VAL A 135 -4.88 15.97 -11.09
CA VAL A 135 -5.84 16.03 -12.22
C VAL A 135 -7.24 16.40 -11.73
N VAL A 136 -7.74 15.75 -10.68
CA VAL A 136 -9.07 16.04 -10.13
C VAL A 136 -9.13 17.45 -9.53
N SER A 137 -8.08 17.87 -8.81
CA SER A 137 -8.01 19.22 -8.24
C SER A 137 -8.03 20.30 -9.32
N ASP A 138 -7.27 20.13 -10.39
CA ASP A 138 -7.20 21.09 -11.50
C ASP A 138 -8.55 21.17 -12.23
N ARG A 139 -9.22 20.03 -12.42
CA ARG A 139 -10.58 19.99 -12.99
C ARG A 139 -11.59 20.71 -12.10
N LEU A 140 -11.56 20.50 -10.78
CA LEU A 140 -12.48 21.18 -9.85
C LEU A 140 -12.24 22.70 -9.79
N LYS A 141 -10.98 23.14 -9.84
CA LYS A 141 -10.64 24.57 -9.92
C LYS A 141 -11.17 25.19 -11.22
N SER A 142 -11.09 24.46 -12.35
CA SER A 142 -11.55 24.96 -13.65
C SER A 142 -13.06 25.25 -13.71
N VAL A 143 -13.87 24.57 -12.89
CA VAL A 143 -15.32 24.79 -12.80
C VAL A 143 -15.73 25.75 -11.68
N LYS A 144 -14.78 26.53 -11.14
CA LYS A 144 -15.01 27.46 -10.01
C LYS A 144 -15.56 26.77 -8.75
N LEU A 145 -15.20 25.51 -8.51
CA LEU A 145 -15.46 24.79 -7.25
C LEU A 145 -14.16 24.59 -6.44
N PRO A 146 -13.40 25.65 -6.10
CA PRO A 146 -12.10 25.52 -5.44
C PRO A 146 -12.19 24.99 -4.00
N GLU A 147 -13.37 25.06 -3.37
CA GLU A 147 -13.57 24.73 -1.95
C GLU A 147 -13.74 23.24 -1.68
N VAL A 148 -13.93 22.41 -2.71
CA VAL A 148 -14.12 20.96 -2.55
C VAL A 148 -12.77 20.23 -2.47
N SER A 149 -11.96 20.59 -1.47
CA SER A 149 -10.62 20.04 -1.24
C SER A 149 -10.64 18.56 -0.86
N ILE A 150 -11.78 18.05 -0.40
CA ILE A 150 -11.92 16.66 0.07
C ILE A 150 -12.03 15.63 -1.07
N ILE A 151 -12.61 16.00 -2.22
CA ILE A 151 -12.80 15.04 -3.33
C ILE A 151 -11.45 14.55 -3.91
N PRO A 152 -10.47 15.44 -4.23
CA PRO A 152 -9.16 14.99 -4.69
C PRO A 152 -8.44 14.07 -3.69
N GLU A 153 -8.57 14.34 -2.38
CA GLU A 153 -7.99 13.50 -1.34
C GLU A 153 -8.66 12.13 -1.27
N ILE A 154 -10.00 12.07 -1.31
CA ILE A 154 -10.73 10.80 -1.35
C ILE A 154 -10.24 9.96 -2.53
N VAL A 155 -10.14 10.53 -3.73
CA VAL A 155 -9.65 9.82 -4.93
C VAL A 155 -8.24 9.27 -4.73
N LYS A 156 -7.31 10.07 -4.19
CA LYS A 156 -5.94 9.62 -3.89
C LYS A 156 -5.95 8.41 -2.96
N TYR A 157 -6.65 8.53 -1.84
CA TYR A 157 -6.68 7.48 -0.83
C TYR A 157 -7.47 6.25 -1.29
N SER A 158 -8.48 6.38 -2.14
CA SER A 158 -9.15 5.24 -2.81
C SER A 158 -8.16 4.44 -3.65
N ILE A 159 -7.35 5.11 -4.46
CA ILE A 159 -6.37 4.46 -5.33
C ILE A 159 -5.30 3.75 -4.49
N PHE A 160 -4.79 4.43 -3.46
CA PHE A 160 -3.82 3.84 -2.54
C PHE A 160 -4.40 2.62 -1.80
N TYR A 161 -5.65 2.71 -1.35
CA TYR A 161 -6.35 1.61 -0.68
C TYR A 161 -6.46 0.38 -1.58
N ILE A 162 -6.87 0.56 -2.84
CA ILE A 162 -6.96 -0.55 -3.80
C ILE A 162 -5.57 -1.15 -4.07
N ALA A 163 -4.55 -0.33 -4.25
CA ALA A 163 -3.17 -0.79 -4.42
C ALA A 163 -2.67 -1.60 -3.21
N ALA A 164 -3.02 -1.19 -1.99
CA ALA A 164 -2.71 -1.92 -0.77
C ALA A 164 -3.42 -3.28 -0.72
N LEU A 165 -4.69 -3.36 -1.13
CA LEU A 165 -5.41 -4.65 -1.23
C LEU A 165 -4.75 -5.59 -2.26
N ILE A 166 -4.33 -5.06 -3.41
CA ILE A 166 -3.60 -5.85 -4.42
C ILE A 166 -2.29 -6.38 -3.84
N ALA A 167 -1.52 -5.54 -3.15
CA ALA A 167 -0.28 -5.93 -2.50
C ALA A 167 -0.50 -7.02 -1.43
N LEU A 168 -1.51 -6.87 -0.58
CA LEU A 168 -1.90 -7.87 0.41
C LEU A 168 -2.30 -9.20 -0.23
N GLY A 169 -2.97 -9.17 -1.38
CA GLY A 169 -3.27 -10.38 -2.17
C GLY A 169 -2.01 -11.11 -2.63
N GLN A 170 -0.98 -10.38 -3.06
CA GLN A 170 0.32 -10.98 -3.40
C GLN A 170 1.03 -11.59 -2.18
N LEU A 171 0.86 -10.99 -1.01
CA LEU A 171 1.39 -11.52 0.26
C LEU A 171 0.64 -12.75 0.78
N GLY A 172 -0.42 -13.18 0.10
CA GLY A 172 -1.17 -14.40 0.43
C GLY A 172 -2.37 -14.18 1.34
N VAL A 173 -2.83 -12.94 1.52
CA VAL A 173 -4.13 -12.68 2.18
C VAL A 173 -5.24 -13.30 1.34
N THR A 174 -6.20 -13.95 2.00
CA THR A 174 -7.29 -14.62 1.30
C THR A 174 -8.12 -13.63 0.49
N THR A 175 -8.45 -13.99 -0.75
CA THR A 175 -9.28 -13.16 -1.63
C THR A 175 -10.62 -12.83 -1.01
N ALA A 176 -11.21 -13.78 -0.27
CA ALA A 176 -12.44 -13.57 0.49
C ALA A 176 -12.33 -12.42 1.50
N ALA A 177 -11.24 -12.35 2.30
CA ALA A 177 -11.03 -11.27 3.25
C ALA A 177 -10.84 -9.92 2.54
N LEU A 178 -10.10 -9.90 1.43
CA LEU A 178 -9.91 -8.69 0.62
C LEU A 178 -11.22 -8.18 0.01
N LEU A 179 -12.08 -9.08 -0.46
CA LEU A 179 -13.41 -8.74 -0.98
C LEU A 179 -14.30 -8.15 0.12
N VAL A 180 -14.25 -8.67 1.34
CA VAL A 180 -14.97 -8.10 2.49
C VAL A 180 -14.49 -6.69 2.77
N LEU A 181 -13.16 -6.46 2.81
CA LEU A 181 -12.59 -5.12 3.02
C LEU A 181 -13.03 -4.15 1.92
N LEU A 182 -12.95 -4.57 0.65
CA LEU A 182 -13.41 -3.77 -0.48
C LEU A 182 -14.91 -3.45 -0.40
N ALA A 183 -15.73 -4.41 0.00
CA ALA A 183 -17.17 -4.23 0.17
C ALA A 183 -17.48 -3.21 1.26
N VAL A 184 -16.83 -3.31 2.43
CA VAL A 184 -16.99 -2.35 3.53
C VAL A 184 -16.58 -0.94 3.10
N TYR A 185 -15.44 -0.82 2.41
CA TYR A 185 -14.97 0.46 1.89
C TYR A 185 -15.95 1.09 0.89
N THR A 186 -16.38 0.29 -0.10
CA THR A 186 -17.29 0.75 -1.16
C THR A 186 -18.65 1.12 -0.58
N PHE A 187 -19.17 0.30 0.34
CA PHE A 187 -20.39 0.59 1.07
C PHE A 187 -20.28 1.89 1.86
N GLY A 188 -19.19 2.09 2.60
CA GLY A 188 -18.95 3.33 3.35
C GLY A 188 -18.93 4.55 2.44
N LEU A 189 -18.24 4.49 1.30
CA LEU A 189 -18.14 5.59 0.35
C LEU A 189 -19.52 5.93 -0.26
N VAL A 190 -20.28 4.92 -0.69
CA VAL A 190 -21.61 5.10 -1.29
C VAL A 190 -22.63 5.58 -0.25
N PHE A 191 -22.64 4.97 0.94
CA PHE A 191 -23.59 5.29 2.00
C PHE A 191 -23.37 6.72 2.52
N LEU A 192 -22.12 7.06 2.87
CA LEU A 192 -21.78 8.41 3.35
C LEU A 192 -21.96 9.46 2.25
N GLY A 193 -21.56 9.16 1.02
CA GLY A 193 -21.77 10.04 -0.12
C GLY A 193 -23.26 10.30 -0.36
N GLY A 194 -24.08 9.24 -0.38
CA GLY A 194 -25.52 9.37 -0.54
C GLY A 194 -26.17 10.17 0.58
N LEU A 195 -25.70 10.00 1.83
CA LEU A 195 -26.18 10.80 2.96
C LEU A 195 -25.78 12.27 2.84
N ALA A 196 -24.55 12.55 2.44
CA ALA A 196 -24.03 13.91 2.28
C ALA A 196 -24.72 14.67 1.13
N PHE A 197 -25.02 14.01 0.01
CA PHE A 197 -25.67 14.61 -1.15
C PHE A 197 -27.20 14.45 -1.17
N LYS A 198 -27.80 13.92 -0.11
CA LYS A 198 -29.23 13.58 -0.05
C LYS A 198 -30.14 14.74 -0.47
N ASP A 199 -29.93 15.92 0.09
CA ASP A 199 -30.81 17.07 -0.18
C ASP A 199 -30.57 17.68 -1.56
N LEU A 200 -29.31 17.71 -2.02
CA LEU A 200 -28.97 18.17 -3.37
C LEU A 200 -29.60 17.28 -4.45
N LEU A 201 -29.52 15.96 -4.27
CA LEU A 201 -30.13 14.99 -5.17
C LEU A 201 -31.65 15.10 -5.17
N ALA A 202 -32.27 15.29 -4.00
CA ALA A 202 -33.70 15.46 -3.89
C ALA A 202 -34.20 16.77 -4.53
N ALA A 203 -33.45 17.86 -4.39
CA ALA A 203 -33.73 19.13 -5.06
C ALA A 203 -33.59 19.01 -6.58
N GLY A 204 -32.51 18.38 -7.07
CA GLY A 204 -32.30 18.14 -8.50
C GLY A 204 -33.38 17.26 -9.12
N ALA A 205 -33.76 16.16 -8.45
CA ALA A 205 -34.84 15.28 -8.91
C ALA A 205 -36.19 16.01 -8.97
N ALA A 206 -36.49 16.85 -7.97
CA ALA A 206 -37.68 17.68 -7.97
C ALA A 206 -37.65 18.71 -9.11
N GLY A 207 -36.52 19.38 -9.36
CA GLY A 207 -36.39 20.33 -10.45
C GLY A 207 -36.54 19.71 -11.83
N ILE A 208 -35.91 18.55 -12.08
CA ILE A 208 -36.10 17.81 -13.33
C ILE A 208 -37.57 17.47 -13.54
N TYR A 209 -38.26 17.00 -12.49
CA TYR A 209 -39.69 16.74 -12.57
C TYR A 209 -40.50 17.99 -12.90
N LEU A 210 -40.24 19.13 -12.23
CA LEU A 210 -40.94 20.39 -12.45
C LEU A 210 -40.71 20.93 -13.86
N LEU A 211 -39.48 20.85 -14.38
CA LEU A 211 -39.12 21.29 -15.73
C LEU A 211 -39.78 20.43 -16.82
N LEU A 212 -39.92 19.11 -16.59
CA LEU A 212 -40.55 18.20 -17.55
C LEU A 212 -42.08 18.24 -17.52
N SER A 213 -42.67 18.35 -16.33
CA SER A 213 -44.13 18.33 -16.15
C SER A 213 -44.76 19.73 -16.24
N GLN A 214 -43.96 20.78 -16.11
CA GLN A 214 -44.37 22.20 -16.15
C GLN A 214 -45.72 22.48 -15.46
N PRO A 215 -45.89 22.11 -14.17
CA PRO A 215 -47.15 22.33 -13.46
C PRO A 215 -47.45 23.83 -13.28
N TYR A 216 -46.40 24.66 -13.34
CA TYR A 216 -46.38 26.11 -13.40
C TYR A 216 -45.19 26.56 -14.26
N GLY A 217 -45.22 27.79 -14.73
CA GLY A 217 -44.19 28.40 -15.57
C GLY A 217 -43.80 29.79 -15.10
N ILE A 218 -42.82 30.36 -15.81
CA ILE A 218 -42.36 31.73 -15.59
C ILE A 218 -43.51 32.69 -15.90
N GLY A 219 -43.73 33.67 -15.02
CA GLY A 219 -44.82 34.64 -15.09
C GLY A 219 -46.10 34.23 -14.39
N ASP A 220 -46.21 32.99 -13.90
CA ASP A 220 -47.36 32.58 -13.08
C ASP A 220 -47.29 33.18 -11.68
N GLU A 221 -48.44 33.63 -11.16
CA GLU A 221 -48.58 33.94 -9.74
C GLU A 221 -48.85 32.66 -8.93
N VAL A 222 -47.98 32.41 -7.95
CA VAL A 222 -47.99 31.18 -7.15
C VAL A 222 -47.80 31.47 -5.67
N GLU A 223 -48.27 30.55 -4.84
CA GLU A 223 -47.94 30.50 -3.41
C GLU A 223 -47.23 29.19 -3.09
N ILE A 224 -46.03 29.29 -2.51
CA ILE A 224 -45.17 28.17 -2.14
C ILE A 224 -44.65 28.39 -0.72
N ASP A 225 -44.90 27.44 0.19
CA ASP A 225 -44.41 27.47 1.58
C ASP A 225 -44.74 28.80 2.30
N GLY A 226 -45.92 29.38 2.02
CA GLY A 226 -46.39 30.65 2.58
C GLY A 226 -45.82 31.92 1.92
N THR A 227 -45.05 31.78 0.85
CA THR A 227 -44.56 32.90 0.02
C THR A 227 -45.41 32.99 -1.24
N ARG A 228 -46.18 34.07 -1.38
CA ARG A 228 -46.95 34.39 -2.59
C ARG A 228 -46.14 35.34 -3.47
N GLY A 229 -46.08 35.10 -4.78
CA GLY A 229 -45.34 35.96 -5.70
C GLY A 229 -45.37 35.43 -7.14
N ILE A 230 -44.60 36.07 -8.02
CA ILE A 230 -44.51 35.72 -9.45
C ILE A 230 -43.24 34.89 -9.69
N VAL A 231 -43.38 33.79 -10.43
CA VAL A 231 -42.23 32.94 -10.79
C VAL A 231 -41.37 33.65 -11.84
N GLN A 232 -40.09 33.86 -11.53
CA GLN A 232 -39.13 34.50 -12.44
C GLN A 232 -38.27 33.47 -13.18
N GLU A 233 -37.75 32.47 -12.47
CA GLU A 233 -36.85 31.48 -13.04
C GLU A 233 -37.04 30.12 -12.37
N ILE A 234 -36.93 29.04 -13.16
CA ILE A 234 -36.95 27.66 -12.68
C ILE A 234 -35.62 27.00 -13.07
N ASN A 235 -34.75 26.80 -12.08
CA ASN A 235 -33.49 26.09 -12.23
C ASN A 235 -33.62 24.63 -11.81
N VAL A 236 -32.58 23.83 -12.06
CA VAL A 236 -32.57 22.39 -11.68
C VAL A 236 -32.67 22.21 -10.17
N PHE A 237 -32.13 23.13 -9.36
CA PHE A 237 -32.10 22.98 -7.89
C PHE A 237 -33.07 23.90 -7.16
N VAL A 238 -33.38 25.07 -7.72
CA VAL A 238 -34.14 26.13 -7.07
C VAL A 238 -35.13 26.79 -8.04
N THR A 239 -36.22 27.34 -7.50
CA THR A 239 -37.15 28.23 -8.19
C THR A 239 -37.02 29.63 -7.57
N HIS A 240 -36.97 30.65 -8.41
CA HIS A 240 -36.92 32.06 -8.04
C HIS A 240 -38.33 32.65 -8.11
N VAL A 241 -38.82 33.17 -6.99
CA VAL A 241 -40.14 33.81 -6.88
C VAL A 241 -39.96 35.23 -6.38
N GLU A 242 -40.53 36.19 -7.07
CA GLU A 242 -40.47 37.60 -6.69
C GLU A 242 -41.77 38.06 -6.03
N SER A 243 -41.66 38.71 -4.87
CA SER A 243 -42.78 39.33 -4.14
C SER A 243 -42.32 40.64 -3.56
N ASP A 244 -43.09 41.72 -3.75
CA ASP A 244 -42.81 43.03 -3.16
C ASP A 244 -41.36 43.52 -3.35
N ASP A 245 -40.79 43.33 -4.55
CA ASP A 245 -39.40 43.70 -4.92
C ASP A 245 -38.32 42.89 -4.16
N VAL A 246 -38.70 41.74 -3.58
CA VAL A 246 -37.81 40.78 -2.90
C VAL A 246 -37.78 39.45 -3.67
N GLU A 247 -36.57 38.97 -3.94
CA GLU A 247 -36.34 37.67 -4.58
C GLU A 247 -36.23 36.54 -3.55
N HIS A 248 -37.11 35.56 -3.65
CA HIS A 248 -37.11 34.34 -2.83
C HIS A 248 -36.53 33.16 -3.61
N ILE A 249 -35.43 32.59 -3.11
CA ILE A 249 -34.78 31.40 -3.68
C ILE A 249 -35.27 30.14 -2.95
N ILE A 250 -36.12 29.36 -3.61
CA ILE A 250 -36.79 28.20 -3.00
C ILE A 250 -36.23 26.91 -3.60
N PRO A 251 -35.57 26.03 -2.83
CA PRO A 251 -35.19 24.69 -3.26
C PRO A 251 -36.38 23.90 -3.80
N ASN A 252 -36.22 23.29 -4.97
CA ASN A 252 -37.28 22.57 -5.67
C ASN A 252 -37.86 21.41 -4.84
N GLN A 253 -37.04 20.80 -3.98
CA GLN A 253 -37.50 19.78 -3.05
C GLN A 253 -38.58 20.31 -2.08
N ARG A 254 -38.51 21.58 -1.67
CA ARG A 254 -39.55 22.21 -0.82
C ARG A 254 -40.83 22.42 -1.61
N VAL A 255 -40.75 22.91 -2.84
CA VAL A 255 -41.91 23.07 -3.73
C VAL A 255 -42.67 21.76 -3.87
N LEU A 256 -41.96 20.67 -4.17
CA LEU A 256 -42.57 19.36 -4.36
C LEU A 256 -43.16 18.77 -3.06
N LYS A 257 -42.52 19.02 -1.91
CA LYS A 257 -42.98 18.51 -0.60
C LYS A 257 -44.16 19.28 -0.02
N ARG A 258 -44.21 20.60 -0.22
CA ARG A 258 -45.23 21.49 0.36
C ARG A 258 -46.44 21.68 -0.56
N GLY A 259 -46.29 21.37 -1.84
CA GLY A 259 -47.28 21.68 -2.85
C GLY A 259 -47.19 23.14 -3.30
N ILE A 260 -47.88 23.43 -4.40
CA ILE A 260 -47.95 24.75 -5.00
C ILE A 260 -49.41 25.12 -5.25
N VAL A 261 -49.76 26.37 -4.93
CA VAL A 261 -51.05 26.96 -5.28
C VAL A 261 -50.83 27.93 -6.44
N ARG A 262 -51.57 27.76 -7.54
CA ARG A 262 -51.59 28.73 -8.65
C ARG A 262 -52.78 29.64 -8.47
N ILE A 263 -52.54 30.94 -8.47
CA ILE A 263 -53.58 31.95 -8.36
C ILE A 263 -53.95 32.35 -9.80
N ARG A 264 -55.25 32.34 -10.08
CA ARG A 264 -55.81 32.72 -11.38
C ARG A 264 -56.87 33.78 -11.12
N GLU A 265 -56.70 34.97 -11.68
CA GLU A 265 -57.77 35.97 -11.78
C GLU A 265 -58.77 35.61 -12.88
#